data_AF-A0A7S3KGZ5-F1
#
_entry.id   AF-A0A7S3KGZ5-F1
#
_cell.length_a   1.000
_cell.length_b   1.000
_cell.length_c   1.000
_cell.angle_alpha   90.00
_cell.angle_beta   90.00
_cell.angle_gamma   90.00
#
_symmetry.space_group_name_H-M   'P 1'
#
loop_
_entity.id
_entity.type
_entity.pdbx_description
1 polymer ?
#
loop_
_entity_poly.entity_id
_entity_poly.type
_entity_poly.pdbx_seq_one_letter_code
_entity_poly.pdbx_strand_id
1 'polypeptide(L)'
;AIKRGYLLYRNILKAHYKNLPTKMRALGDIYVREEFRQNIQKADGDQFDKFLSSWEDYHRTITVIPDKDMNTAKRVITEADKQNELDKKLNDEQKENLEDLKTFIYKNT
;
A
#
# COMPACT_ATOMS: atom_id res chain seq x y z
N ALA A 1 5.26 -29.10 0.47
CA ALA A 1 5.02 -27.88 1.26
C ALA A 1 6.11 -26.83 1.04
N ILE A 2 7.33 -27.02 1.57
CA ILE A 2 8.41 -26.02 1.59
C ILE A 2 8.78 -25.42 0.21
N LYS A 3 8.84 -26.23 -0.85
CA LYS A 3 9.11 -25.75 -2.22
C LYS A 3 8.09 -24.72 -2.71
N ARG A 4 6.82 -24.84 -2.32
CA ARG A 4 5.76 -23.87 -2.68
C ARG A 4 6.00 -22.51 -1.99
N GLY A 5 6.42 -22.53 -0.73
CA GLY A 5 6.81 -21.32 0.01
C GLY A 5 7.97 -20.57 -0.64
N TYR A 6 9.04 -21.26 -1.06
CA TYR A 6 10.15 -20.61 -1.76
C TYR A 6 9.76 -20.05 -3.13
N LEU A 7 8.85 -20.72 -3.85
CA LEU A 7 8.35 -20.21 -5.12
C LEU A 7 7.52 -18.94 -4.93
N LEU A 8 6.61 -18.93 -3.95
CA LEU A 8 5.78 -17.78 -3.61
C LEU A 8 6.63 -16.60 -3.14
N TYR A 9 7.62 -16.84 -2.29
CA TYR A 9 8.60 -15.83 -1.87
C TYR A 9 9.26 -15.13 -3.06
N ARG A 10 9.77 -15.91 -4.02
CA ARG A 10 10.41 -15.37 -5.22
C ARG A 10 9.43 -14.56 -6.08
N ASN A 11 8.18 -15.00 -6.18
CA ASN A 11 7.16 -14.30 -6.95
C ASN A 11 6.79 -12.96 -6.30
N ILE A 12 6.64 -12.91 -4.98
CA ILE A 12 6.41 -11.67 -4.22
C ILE A 12 7.54 -10.67 -4.42
N LEU A 13 8.80 -11.08 -4.30
CA LEU A 13 9.93 -10.17 -4.53
C LEU A 13 9.97 -9.64 -5.97
N LYS A 14 9.60 -10.46 -6.96
CA LYS A 14 9.46 -9.99 -8.35
C LYS A 14 8.33 -8.97 -8.49
N ALA A 15 7.20 -9.19 -7.81
CA ALA A 15 6.07 -8.26 -7.80
C ALA A 15 6.45 -6.93 -7.13
N HIS A 16 7.18 -6.95 -6.01
CA HIS A 16 7.76 -5.76 -5.38
C HIS A 16 8.69 -4.99 -6.30
N TYR A 17 9.53 -5.70 -7.04
CA TYR A 17 10.44 -5.08 -8.01
C TYR A 17 9.69 -4.37 -9.14
N LYS A 18 8.58 -4.94 -9.61
CA LYS A 18 7.81 -4.40 -10.74
C LYS A 18 6.85 -3.28 -10.31
N ASN A 19 6.14 -3.47 -9.20
CA ASN A 19 4.93 -2.69 -8.90
C ASN A 19 5.10 -1.70 -7.74
N LEU A 20 6.15 -1.84 -6.91
CA LEU A 20 6.36 -0.95 -5.75
C LEU A 20 7.42 0.13 -6.03
N PRO A 21 7.22 1.37 -5.56
CA PRO A 21 8.24 2.42 -5.55
C PRO A 21 9.47 2.00 -4.71
N THR A 22 10.66 2.46 -5.11
CA THR A 22 11.95 2.05 -4.50
C THR A 22 12.00 2.15 -2.98
N LYS A 23 11.44 3.23 -2.39
CA LYS A 23 11.42 3.42 -0.93
C LYS A 23 10.51 2.40 -0.22
N MET A 24 9.34 2.09 -0.79
CA MET A 24 8.42 1.08 -0.24
C MET A 24 8.93 -0.34 -0.44
N ARG A 25 9.59 -0.62 -1.57
CA ARG A 25 10.19 -1.90 -1.88
C ARG A 25 11.21 -2.34 -0.83
N ALA A 26 12.14 -1.47 -0.45
CA ALA A 26 13.18 -1.81 0.52
C ALA A 26 12.59 -2.28 1.86
N LEU A 27 11.57 -1.58 2.36
CA LEU A 27 10.86 -1.96 3.58
C LEU A 27 10.11 -3.29 3.40
N GLY A 28 9.37 -3.43 2.30
CA GLY A 28 8.60 -4.64 1.99
C GLY A 28 9.48 -5.88 1.84
N ASP A 29 10.62 -5.76 1.16
CA ASP A 29 11.56 -6.88 0.94
C ASP A 29 12.17 -7.40 2.24
N ILE A 30 12.46 -6.49 3.20
CA ILE A 30 12.94 -6.86 4.54
C ILE A 30 11.84 -7.61 5.30
N TYR A 31 10.62 -7.07 5.31
CA TYR A 31 9.48 -7.67 6.01
C TYR A 31 9.18 -9.09 5.49
N VAL A 32 9.04 -9.24 4.16
CA VAL A 32 8.77 -10.54 3.54
C VAL A 32 9.86 -11.56 3.84
N ARG A 33 11.13 -11.13 3.89
CA ARG A 33 12.25 -12.03 4.22
C ARG A 33 12.14 -12.57 5.64
N GLU A 34 11.86 -11.71 6.61
CA GLU A 34 11.75 -12.12 8.01
C GLU A 34 10.56 -13.04 8.23
N GLU A 35 9.40 -12.70 7.67
CA GLU A 35 8.20 -13.52 7.79
C GLU A 35 8.38 -14.92 7.18
N PHE A 36 8.94 -15.01 5.97
CA PHE A 36 9.18 -16.31 5.33
C PHE A 36 10.27 -17.11 6.05
N ARG A 37 11.31 -16.46 6.60
CA ARG A 37 12.35 -17.14 7.40
C ARG A 37 11.76 -17.75 8.66
N GLN A 38 10.90 -17.02 9.37
CA GLN A 38 10.31 -17.46 10.62
C GLN A 38 9.26 -18.55 10.40
N ASN A 39 8.37 -18.38 9.42
CA ASN A 39 7.22 -19.25 9.22
C ASN A 39 7.54 -20.52 8.39
N ILE A 40 8.50 -20.50 7.46
CA ILE A 40 8.88 -21.72 6.71
C ILE A 40 9.55 -22.76 7.62
N GLN A 41 10.28 -22.33 8.66
CA GLN A 41 10.99 -23.25 9.57
C GLN A 41 10.17 -23.69 10.78
N LYS A 42 9.18 -22.90 11.22
CA LYS A 42 8.48 -23.12 12.49
C LYS A 42 7.01 -23.52 12.37
N ALA A 43 6.40 -23.44 11.18
CA ALA A 43 4.98 -23.70 11.03
C ALA A 43 4.66 -25.21 10.99
N ASP A 44 3.61 -25.61 11.71
CA ASP A 44 2.94 -26.90 11.53
C ASP A 44 2.17 -26.95 10.20
N GLY A 45 1.82 -28.14 9.70
CA GLY A 45 1.25 -28.32 8.35
C GLY A 45 0.02 -27.46 8.06
N ASP A 46 -0.94 -27.38 8.98
CA ASP A 46 -2.16 -26.56 8.82
C ASP A 46 -1.87 -25.04 8.89
N GLN A 47 -0.94 -24.64 9.77
CA GLN A 47 -0.50 -23.25 9.87
C GLN A 47 0.27 -22.81 8.62
N PHE A 48 1.05 -23.71 8.03
CA PHE A 48 1.80 -23.47 6.80
C PHE A 48 0.88 -23.25 5.60
N ASP A 49 -0.21 -24.01 5.48
CA ASP A 49 -1.16 -23.85 4.39
C ASP A 49 -1.98 -22.56 4.52
N LYS A 50 -2.40 -22.20 5.73
CA LYS A 50 -3.03 -20.89 6.01
C LYS A 50 -2.08 -19.73 5.70
N PHE A 51 -0.82 -19.85 6.13
CA PHE A 51 0.23 -18.90 5.81
C PHE A 51 0.37 -18.72 4.29
N LEU A 52 0.53 -19.81 3.54
CA LEU A 52 0.64 -19.73 2.08
C LEU A 52 -0.56 -19.06 1.43
N SER A 53 -1.79 -19.41 1.86
CA SER A 53 -3.02 -18.82 1.33
C SER A 53 -3.04 -17.30 1.51
N SER A 54 -2.75 -16.81 2.72
CA SER A 54 -2.69 -15.36 2.99
C SER A 54 -1.61 -14.64 2.18
N TRP A 55 -0.47 -15.29 1.95
CA TRP A 55 0.61 -14.71 1.14
C TRP A 55 0.34 -14.78 -0.36
N GLU A 56 -0.46 -15.74 -0.83
CA GLU A 56 -0.98 -15.76 -2.20
C GLU A 56 -1.98 -14.63 -2.44
N ASP A 57 -2.84 -14.33 -1.45
CA ASP A 57 -3.72 -13.15 -1.49
C ASP A 57 -2.91 -11.84 -1.54
N TYR A 58 -1.90 -11.70 -0.68
CA TYR A 58 -1.00 -10.55 -0.72
C TYR A 58 -0.26 -10.42 -2.06
N HIS A 59 0.23 -11.53 -2.61
CA HIS A 59 0.84 -11.53 -3.94
C HIS A 59 -0.16 -11.06 -5.02
N ARG A 60 -1.42 -11.50 -4.94
CA ARG A 60 -2.49 -11.01 -5.82
C ARG A 60 -2.71 -9.51 -5.66
N THR A 61 -2.80 -8.98 -4.45
CA THR A 61 -3.03 -7.54 -4.26
C THR A 61 -1.92 -6.69 -4.86
N ILE A 62 -0.65 -7.09 -4.69
CA ILE A 62 0.49 -6.39 -5.31
C ILE A 62 0.47 -6.52 -6.83
N THR A 63 0.16 -7.70 -7.35
CA THR A 63 0.17 -7.96 -8.80
C THR A 63 -0.99 -7.27 -9.52
N VAL A 64 -2.14 -7.14 -8.85
CA VAL A 64 -3.34 -6.49 -9.36
C VAL A 64 -3.23 -4.98 -9.34
N ILE A 65 -2.23 -4.38 -8.65
CA ILE A 65 -1.88 -2.96 -8.87
C ILE A 65 -1.50 -2.82 -10.34
N PRO A 66 -2.38 -2.30 -11.22
CA PRO A 66 -2.07 -2.20 -12.62
C PRO A 66 -1.02 -1.10 -12.76
N ASP A 67 -0.15 -1.23 -13.76
CA ASP A 67 0.79 -0.20 -14.23
C ASP A 67 0.13 1.14 -14.64
N LYS A 68 -1.13 1.41 -14.26
CA LYS A 68 -1.93 2.54 -14.74
C LYS A 68 -1.94 3.79 -13.87
N ASP A 69 -1.33 3.81 -12.68
CA ASP A 69 -1.39 5.03 -11.84
C ASP A 69 -0.06 5.50 -11.22
N MET A 70 1.10 4.95 -11.59
CA MET A 70 2.37 5.59 -11.21
C MET A 70 2.72 6.83 -12.06
N ASN A 71 2.06 7.04 -13.22
CA ASN A 71 2.08 8.33 -13.91
C ASN A 71 1.10 9.35 -13.31
N THR A 72 0.11 8.91 -12.53
CA THR A 72 -0.78 9.78 -11.75
C THR A 72 -0.09 10.26 -10.48
N ALA A 73 0.77 9.44 -9.86
CA ALA A 73 1.67 9.88 -8.78
C ALA A 73 2.75 10.89 -9.24
N LYS A 74 2.93 11.05 -10.57
CA LYS A 74 3.79 12.07 -11.18
C LYS A 74 3.02 13.28 -11.73
N ARG A 75 1.68 13.32 -11.61
CA ARG A 75 0.98 14.61 -11.68
C ARG A 75 1.36 15.35 -10.42
N VAL A 76 2.07 16.47 -10.57
CA VAL A 76 2.14 17.48 -9.51
C VAL A 76 0.70 17.86 -9.22
N ILE A 77 0.16 17.37 -8.10
CA ILE A 77 -1.18 17.73 -7.66
C ILE A 77 -1.11 19.21 -7.31
N THR A 78 -1.66 20.04 -8.18
CA THR A 78 -1.75 21.48 -7.94
C THR A 78 -2.72 21.75 -6.80
N GLU A 79 -2.58 22.87 -6.10
CA GLU A 79 -3.57 23.31 -5.09
C GLU A 79 -4.99 23.33 -5.68
N ALA A 80 -5.14 23.63 -6.96
CA ALA A 80 -6.43 23.59 -7.67
C ALA A 80 -7.00 22.17 -7.79
N ASP A 81 -6.16 21.16 -8.05
CA ASP A 81 -6.60 19.76 -8.10
C ASP A 81 -7.04 19.27 -6.71
N LYS A 82 -6.34 19.68 -5.64
CA LYS A 82 -6.73 19.37 -4.25
C LYS A 82 -8.07 20.00 -3.90
N GLN A 83 -8.26 21.27 -4.27
CA GLN A 83 -9.49 22.00 -4.00
C GLN A 83 -10.69 21.38 -4.72
N ASN A 84 -10.52 20.99 -5.99
CA ASN A 84 -11.59 20.35 -6.77
C ASN A 84 -12.00 18.99 -6.19
N GLU A 85 -11.04 18.20 -5.69
CA GLU A 85 -11.36 16.93 -5.01
C GLU A 85 -12.03 17.13 -3.64
N LEU A 86 -11.61 18.15 -2.88
CA LEU A 86 -12.31 18.54 -1.65
C LEU A 86 -13.74 18.99 -1.95
N ASP A 87 -13.94 19.73 -3.03
CA ASP A 87 -15.24 20.26 -3.43
C ASP A 87 -16.26 19.18 -3.80
N LYS A 88 -15.80 18.03 -4.29
CA LYS A 88 -16.65 16.87 -4.62
C LYS A 88 -16.97 15.99 -3.41
N LYS A 89 -16.12 16.01 -2.37
CA LYS A 89 -16.21 15.08 -1.23
C LYS A 89 -16.90 15.70 -0.01
N LEU A 90 -17.00 17.02 0.05
CA LEU A 90 -17.57 17.74 1.18
C LEU A 90 -18.90 18.38 0.77
N ASN A 91 -19.87 18.32 1.68
CA ASN A 91 -21.10 19.12 1.55
C ASN A 91 -20.84 20.59 1.95
N ASP A 92 -21.78 21.47 1.66
CA ASP A 92 -21.61 22.91 1.87
C ASP A 92 -21.33 23.28 3.34
N GLU A 93 -21.97 22.59 4.28
CA GLU A 93 -21.77 22.78 5.72
C GLU A 93 -20.35 22.37 6.18
N GLN A 94 -19.81 21.28 5.64
CA GLN A 94 -18.44 20.84 5.93
C GLN A 94 -17.40 21.79 5.33
N LYS A 95 -17.70 22.44 4.20
CA LYS A 95 -16.82 23.45 3.60
C LYS A 95 -16.79 24.72 4.46
N GLU A 96 -17.95 25.16 4.94
CA GLU A 96 -18.07 26.33 5.83
C GLU A 96 -17.27 26.13 7.13
N ASN A 97 -17.47 25.00 7.81
CA ASN A 97 -16.70 24.66 9.02
C ASN A 97 -15.18 24.63 8.79
N LEU A 98 -14.75 24.18 7.61
CA LEU A 98 -13.33 24.11 7.27
C LEU A 98 -12.72 25.51 7.05
N GLU A 99 -13.47 26.43 6.45
CA GLU A 99 -13.05 27.82 6.28
C GLU A 99 -13.01 28.58 7.61
N ASP A 100 -13.96 28.31 8.50
CA ASP A 100 -13.95 28.85 9.86
C ASP A 100 -12.71 28.39 10.64
N LEU A 101 -12.36 27.11 10.53
CA LEU A 101 -11.15 26.56 11.16
C LEU A 101 -9.87 27.18 10.61
N LYS A 102 -9.76 27.34 9.29
CA LYS A 102 -8.60 28.01 8.68
C LYS A 102 -8.48 29.45 9.16
N THR A 103 -9.60 30.17 9.20
CA THR A 103 -9.66 31.55 9.67
C THR A 103 -9.28 31.66 11.14
N PHE A 104 -9.76 30.75 11.97
CA PHE A 104 -9.45 30.69 13.38
C PHE A 104 -7.97 30.43 13.64
N ILE A 105 -7.36 29.48 12.93
CA ILE A 105 -5.93 29.17 13.06
C ILE A 105 -5.08 30.38 12.66
N TYR A 106 -5.40 31.02 11.53
CA TYR A 106 -4.66 32.18 11.04
C TYR A 106 -4.77 33.40 11.97
N LYS A 107 -5.92 33.59 12.64
CA LYS A 107 -6.11 34.69 13.60
C LYS A 107 -5.44 34.47 14.95
N ASN A 108 -5.12 33.22 15.31
CA ASN A 108 -4.51 32.85 16.59
C ASN A 108 -3.02 32.46 16.48
N THR A 109 -2.41 32.66 15.31
CA THR A 109 -0.98 32.46 15.06
C THR A 109 -0.35 33.80 14.69
#